data_AF-A0A9E5NMD2-F1
#
_entry.id   AF-A0A9E5NMD2-F1
#
_cell.length_a   1.000
_cell.length_b   1.000
_cell.length_c   1.000
_cell.angle_alpha   90.00
_cell.angle_beta   90.00
_cell.angle_gamma   90.00
#
_symmetry.space_group_name_H-M   'P 1'
#
loop_
_entity.id
_entity.type
_entity.pdbx_description
1 polymer ?
#
loop_
_entity_poly.entity_id
_entity_poly.type
_entity_poly.pdbx_seq_one_letter_code
_entity_poly.pdbx_strand_id
1 'polypeptide(L)'
;MASPDIADYAIEKGWWPIHKRNDFDFALAYIDLTRSLQSSQCRVARANQLLRAKKNGHVSPRWMMRILRDHYETTFLGGPYFNAALPDLIGICMHATPSGQNWGNTASSSVAIVPKRRDGLAQFWWTPLTPCTGVYVPFFVNGTRVPAVVSVAGRRGKTVTRPSRIKQDEYSQDSYWWLFRELADIVKRDEVGSAYNLRQPAVRRAFDRLEKRFAARIGKVSEQWVELRNAGHERAAAEVLDEFSH
;
A
#
# COMPACT_ATOMS: atom_id res chain seq x y z
N MET A 1 -5.53 17.98 15.12
CA MET A 1 -4.52 19.03 15.37
C MET A 1 -4.21 19.69 14.03
N ALA A 2 -4.12 21.01 14.00
CA ALA A 2 -3.76 21.81 12.84
C ALA A 2 -2.96 23.02 13.33
N SER A 3 -2.25 23.72 12.44
CA SER A 3 -1.63 25.00 12.80
C SER A 3 -2.72 25.98 13.31
N PRO A 4 -2.43 26.77 14.35
CA PRO A 4 -3.42 27.63 14.99
C PRO A 4 -3.99 28.72 14.06
N ASP A 5 -3.24 29.06 13.00
CA ASP A 5 -3.52 30.13 12.04
C ASP A 5 -4.09 29.62 10.70
N ILE A 6 -4.43 28.34 10.59
CA ILE A 6 -4.74 27.70 9.30
C ILE A 6 -5.93 28.35 8.55
N ALA A 7 -6.94 28.83 9.28
CA ALA A 7 -8.07 29.53 8.69
C ALA A 7 -7.72 30.97 8.29
N ASP A 8 -6.95 31.66 9.13
CA ASP A 8 -6.51 33.04 8.88
C ASP A 8 -5.59 33.10 7.65
N TYR A 9 -4.68 32.13 7.53
CA TYR A 9 -3.82 31.98 6.36
C TYR A 9 -4.64 31.76 5.08
N ALA A 10 -5.63 30.87 5.09
CA ALA A 10 -6.47 30.62 3.92
C ALA A 10 -7.29 31.86 3.51
N ILE A 11 -7.76 32.65 4.47
CA ILE A 11 -8.44 33.93 4.20
C ILE A 11 -7.46 34.94 3.59
N GLU A 12 -6.26 35.08 4.15
CA GLU A 12 -5.21 35.96 3.63
C GLU A 12 -4.84 35.62 2.17
N LYS A 13 -4.77 34.32 1.83
CA LYS A 13 -4.51 33.85 0.46
C LYS A 13 -5.72 33.92 -0.47
N GLY A 14 -6.88 34.34 0.02
CA GLY A 14 -8.11 34.41 -0.76
C GLY A 14 -8.72 33.04 -1.10
N TRP A 15 -8.27 31.97 -0.45
CA TRP A 15 -8.80 30.62 -0.66
C TRP A 15 -10.06 30.34 0.16
N TRP A 16 -10.32 31.15 1.19
CA TRP A 16 -11.52 31.06 2.02
C TRP A 16 -12.14 32.44 2.25
N PRO A 17 -13.48 32.59 2.17
CA PRO A 17 -14.11 33.88 2.40
C PRO A 17 -14.09 34.28 3.88
N ILE A 18 -13.70 35.53 4.15
CA ILE A 18 -13.59 36.10 5.51
C ILE A 18 -14.88 35.96 6.34
N HIS A 19 -16.05 36.14 5.71
CA HIS A 19 -17.35 36.05 6.39
C HIS A 19 -17.72 34.62 6.81
N LYS A 20 -17.04 33.59 6.28
CA LYS A 20 -17.21 32.18 6.68
C LYS A 20 -16.08 31.66 7.57
N ARG A 21 -15.33 32.54 8.23
CA ARG A 21 -14.19 32.12 9.08
C ARG A 21 -14.58 31.04 10.11
N ASN A 22 -15.78 31.14 10.69
CA ASN A 22 -16.26 30.21 11.71
C ASN A 22 -16.81 28.89 11.14
N ASP A 23 -17.01 28.81 9.83
CA ASP A 23 -17.49 27.62 9.10
C ASP A 23 -16.38 27.01 8.23
N PHE A 24 -15.13 27.12 8.67
CA PHE A 24 -13.95 26.77 7.87
C PHE A 24 -13.93 25.30 7.44
N ASP A 25 -13.99 25.06 6.13
CA ASP A 25 -13.78 23.74 5.52
C ASP A 25 -12.35 23.63 5.00
N PHE A 26 -11.49 22.92 5.74
CA PHE A 26 -10.09 22.74 5.38
C PHE A 26 -9.92 22.05 4.01
N ALA A 27 -10.74 21.05 3.71
CA ALA A 27 -10.61 20.30 2.47
C ALA A 27 -10.96 21.20 1.28
N LEU A 28 -12.04 21.97 1.38
CA LEU A 28 -12.43 22.89 0.30
C LEU A 28 -11.48 24.10 0.18
N ALA A 29 -10.96 24.62 1.29
CA ALA A 29 -10.05 25.77 1.28
C ALA A 29 -8.67 25.44 0.66
N TYR A 30 -8.19 24.21 0.81
CA TYR A 30 -6.84 23.82 0.38
C TYR A 30 -6.82 22.88 -0.83
N ILE A 31 -7.96 22.60 -1.45
CA ILE A 31 -8.02 21.77 -2.66
C ILE A 31 -7.67 22.58 -3.91
N ASP A 32 -6.81 22.02 -4.76
CA ASP A 32 -6.54 22.56 -6.09
C ASP A 32 -7.66 22.14 -7.06
N LEU A 33 -8.64 23.02 -7.25
CA LEU A 33 -9.78 22.80 -8.16
C LEU A 33 -9.37 22.82 -9.65
N THR A 34 -8.13 23.18 -9.99
CA THR A 34 -7.63 23.07 -11.37
C THR A 34 -7.23 21.63 -11.74
N ARG A 35 -7.19 20.73 -10.76
CA ARG A 35 -6.89 19.30 -10.95
C ARG A 35 -8.18 18.49 -10.94
N SER A 36 -8.26 17.52 -11.85
CA SER A 36 -9.41 16.60 -11.88
C SER A 36 -9.54 15.83 -10.58
N LEU A 37 -10.65 16.05 -9.87
CA LEU A 37 -11.01 15.36 -8.64
C LEU A 37 -11.25 13.86 -8.86
N GLN A 38 -11.51 13.43 -10.10
CA GLN A 38 -11.70 12.02 -10.46
C GLN A 38 -10.53 11.15 -9.98
N SER A 39 -9.30 11.68 -10.02
CA SER A 39 -8.06 10.98 -9.62
C SER A 39 -8.02 10.54 -8.15
N SER A 40 -8.77 11.23 -7.27
CA SER A 40 -8.85 10.95 -5.84
C SER A 40 -10.24 10.49 -5.42
N GLN A 41 -11.29 11.18 -5.87
CA GLN A 41 -12.66 10.94 -5.42
C GLN A 41 -13.20 9.58 -5.85
N CYS A 42 -12.89 9.10 -7.06
CA CYS A 42 -13.31 7.75 -7.47
C CYS A 42 -12.77 6.71 -6.51
N ARG A 43 -11.46 6.74 -6.20
CA ARG A 43 -10.82 5.82 -5.26
C ARG A 43 -11.42 5.90 -3.85
N VAL A 44 -11.69 7.11 -3.36
CA VAL A 44 -12.35 7.31 -2.05
C VAL A 44 -13.76 6.72 -2.04
N ALA A 45 -14.56 6.99 -3.08
CA ALA A 45 -15.90 6.44 -3.23
C ALA A 45 -15.87 4.91 -3.28
N ARG A 46 -14.93 4.33 -4.03
CA ARG A 46 -14.76 2.89 -4.12
C ARG A 46 -14.32 2.26 -2.80
N ALA A 47 -13.35 2.86 -2.11
CA ALA A 47 -12.92 2.39 -0.80
C ALA A 47 -14.08 2.40 0.20
N ASN A 48 -14.86 3.48 0.22
CA ASN A 48 -16.06 3.59 1.06
C ASN A 48 -17.12 2.54 0.71
N GLN A 49 -17.37 2.29 -0.58
CA GLN A 49 -18.28 1.24 -1.02
C GLN A 49 -17.84 -0.14 -0.49
N LEU A 50 -16.55 -0.47 -0.65
CA LEU A 50 -15.99 -1.75 -0.20
C LEU A 50 -16.01 -1.89 1.33
N LEU A 51 -15.72 -0.82 2.07
CA LEU A 51 -15.81 -0.81 3.53
C LEU A 51 -17.25 -1.04 4.00
N ARG A 52 -18.22 -0.33 3.40
CA ARG A 52 -19.66 -0.47 3.72
C ARG A 52 -20.22 -1.84 3.33
N ALA A 53 -19.69 -2.47 2.29
CA ALA A 53 -20.11 -3.81 1.87
C ALA A 53 -19.71 -4.93 2.85
N LYS A 54 -18.86 -4.64 3.85
CA LYS A 54 -18.43 -5.64 4.82
C LYS A 54 -19.57 -6.00 5.78
N LYS A 55 -20.26 -7.11 5.49
CA LYS A 55 -21.24 -7.73 6.39
C LYS A 55 -20.56 -7.98 7.76
N ASN A 56 -21.20 -7.49 8.83
CA ASN A 56 -20.79 -7.57 10.25
C ASN A 56 -19.82 -6.50 10.75
N GLY A 57 -19.47 -5.48 9.95
CA GLY A 57 -18.72 -4.29 10.40
C GLY A 57 -17.25 -4.52 10.80
N HIS A 58 -16.80 -5.77 10.96
CA HIS A 58 -15.42 -6.07 11.33
C HIS A 58 -14.48 -5.99 10.12
N VAL A 59 -13.67 -4.93 10.07
CA VAL A 59 -12.61 -4.72 9.08
C VAL A 59 -11.34 -5.43 9.55
N SER A 60 -11.04 -6.58 8.94
CA SER A 60 -9.82 -7.33 9.21
C SER A 60 -8.64 -6.84 8.36
N PRO A 61 -7.38 -7.14 8.74
CA PRO A 61 -6.22 -6.86 7.90
C PRO A 61 -6.34 -7.46 6.50
N ARG A 62 -6.83 -8.71 6.40
CA ARG A 62 -7.12 -9.38 5.12
C ARG A 62 -8.15 -8.61 4.29
N TRP A 63 -9.14 -7.98 4.93
CA TRP A 63 -10.11 -7.13 4.24
C TRP A 63 -9.45 -5.88 3.68
N MET A 64 -8.61 -5.20 4.47
CA MET A 64 -7.85 -4.03 4.00
C MET A 64 -6.94 -4.38 2.83
N MET A 65 -6.20 -5.49 2.92
CA MET A 65 -5.35 -5.99 1.82
C MET A 65 -6.16 -6.29 0.55
N ARG A 66 -7.41 -6.79 0.68
CA ARG A 66 -8.31 -6.96 -0.48
C ARG A 66 -8.70 -5.61 -1.08
N ILE A 67 -9.09 -4.63 -0.27
CA ILE A 67 -9.45 -3.28 -0.76
C ILE A 67 -8.28 -2.65 -1.50
N LEU A 68 -7.07 -2.76 -0.96
CA LEU A 68 -5.87 -2.18 -1.55
C LEU A 68 -5.51 -2.79 -2.91
N ARG A 69 -6.10 -3.94 -3.27
CA ARG A 69 -5.93 -4.62 -4.56
C ARG A 69 -7.01 -4.31 -5.58
N ASP A 70 -8.02 -3.52 -5.22
CA ASP A 70 -9.20 -3.34 -6.04
C ASP A 70 -8.96 -2.42 -7.25
N HIS A 71 -9.58 -2.79 -8.37
CA HIS A 71 -9.55 -2.12 -9.66
C HIS A 71 -10.95 -1.94 -10.25
N TYR A 72 -12.00 -1.97 -9.43
CA TYR A 72 -13.42 -1.93 -9.85
C TYR A 72 -13.91 -3.17 -10.62
N GLU A 73 -13.22 -4.30 -10.54
CA GLU A 73 -13.52 -5.54 -11.28
C GLU A 73 -14.92 -6.13 -10.99
N THR A 74 -15.61 -5.66 -9.96
CA THR A 74 -16.98 -6.08 -9.56
C THR A 74 -18.04 -5.01 -9.82
N THR A 75 -17.77 -4.09 -10.74
CA THR A 75 -18.67 -2.99 -11.10
C THR A 75 -19.03 -3.04 -12.58
N PHE A 76 -19.64 -1.97 -13.12
CA PHE A 76 -19.93 -1.84 -14.55
C PHE A 76 -18.69 -1.93 -15.44
N LEU A 77 -17.47 -1.76 -14.88
CA LEU A 77 -16.21 -1.94 -15.60
C LEU A 77 -15.84 -3.40 -15.83
N GLY A 78 -16.44 -4.37 -15.14
CA GLY A 78 -16.11 -5.80 -15.19
C GLY A 78 -16.58 -6.53 -16.46
N GLY A 79 -16.34 -5.96 -17.64
CA GLY A 79 -16.70 -6.54 -18.95
C GLY A 79 -15.68 -7.55 -19.49
N PRO A 80 -15.94 -8.17 -20.67
CA PRO A 80 -15.08 -9.20 -21.26
C PRO A 80 -13.65 -8.72 -21.59
N TYR A 81 -13.45 -7.41 -21.71
CA TYR A 81 -12.15 -6.79 -21.98
C TYR A 81 -11.51 -6.14 -20.75
N PHE A 82 -12.10 -6.31 -19.56
CA PHE A 82 -11.54 -5.75 -18.33
C PHE A 82 -10.13 -6.27 -18.10
N ASN A 83 -9.18 -5.35 -17.90
CA ASN A 83 -7.81 -5.68 -17.57
C ASN A 83 -7.28 -4.68 -16.54
N ALA A 84 -7.05 -5.14 -15.32
CA ALA A 84 -6.55 -4.29 -14.24
C ALA A 84 -5.15 -3.70 -14.52
N ALA A 85 -4.34 -4.33 -15.39
CA ALA A 85 -3.07 -3.76 -15.83
C ALA A 85 -3.19 -2.69 -16.93
N LEU A 86 -4.37 -2.55 -17.54
CA LEU A 86 -4.73 -1.54 -18.54
C LEU A 86 -6.03 -0.84 -18.09
N PRO A 87 -5.96 -0.01 -17.03
CA PRO A 87 -7.16 0.55 -16.42
C PRO A 87 -7.74 1.73 -17.23
N ASP A 88 -9.06 1.69 -17.46
CA ASP A 88 -9.83 2.83 -18.00
C ASP A 88 -10.15 3.89 -16.92
N LEU A 89 -10.11 3.51 -15.65
CA LEU A 89 -10.32 4.38 -14.49
C LEU A 89 -9.25 4.14 -13.41
N ILE A 90 -8.91 5.19 -12.66
CA ILE A 90 -7.93 5.10 -11.57
C ILE A 90 -8.48 4.22 -10.43
N GLY A 91 -7.98 2.97 -10.37
CA GLY A 91 -8.21 1.98 -9.31
C GLY A 91 -7.53 2.31 -7.98
N ILE A 92 -7.93 1.64 -6.90
CA ILE A 92 -7.22 1.75 -5.60
C ILE A 92 -5.80 1.20 -5.76
N CYS A 93 -5.67 0.04 -6.40
CA CYS A 93 -4.41 -0.45 -6.92
C CYS A 93 -4.14 0.21 -8.27
N MET A 94 -3.18 1.15 -8.31
CA MET A 94 -2.92 1.95 -9.51
C MET A 94 -2.00 1.22 -10.47
N HIS A 95 -2.37 1.21 -11.75
CA HIS A 95 -1.51 0.82 -12.85
C HIS A 95 -1.38 1.97 -13.85
N ALA A 96 -0.16 2.14 -14.37
CA ALA A 96 0.12 3.00 -15.50
C ALA A 96 -0.56 2.44 -16.76
N THR A 97 -1.02 3.34 -17.62
CA THR A 97 -1.70 3.03 -18.88
C THR A 97 -1.01 3.76 -20.03
N PRO A 98 -0.91 3.15 -21.23
CA PRO A 98 -0.38 3.81 -22.42
C PRO A 98 -1.14 5.08 -22.82
N SER A 99 -2.40 5.25 -22.40
CA SER A 99 -3.18 6.46 -22.68
C SER A 99 -2.68 7.71 -21.95
N GLY A 100 -1.74 7.56 -21.01
CA GLY A 100 -1.20 8.67 -20.21
C GLY A 100 -2.17 9.24 -19.16
N GLN A 101 -3.39 8.67 -19.05
CA GLN A 101 -4.39 9.11 -18.06
C GLN A 101 -3.98 8.82 -16.61
N ASN A 102 -3.14 7.79 -16.38
CA ASN A 102 -2.56 7.49 -15.07
C ASN A 102 -1.04 7.68 -15.10
N TRP A 103 -0.54 8.58 -14.26
CA TRP A 103 0.88 8.98 -14.25
C TRP A 103 1.82 8.02 -13.50
N GLY A 104 1.36 6.82 -13.12
CA GLY A 104 2.22 5.88 -12.41
C GLY A 104 1.52 4.62 -11.92
N ASN A 105 2.31 3.77 -11.27
CA ASN A 105 1.85 2.57 -10.58
C ASN A 105 1.88 2.81 -9.06
N THR A 106 1.09 2.04 -8.32
CA THR A 106 1.33 1.89 -6.88
C THR A 106 2.77 1.43 -6.66
N ALA A 107 3.58 2.24 -5.98
CA ALA A 107 5.00 1.94 -5.74
C ALA A 107 5.21 0.92 -4.60
N SER A 108 4.28 0.89 -3.64
CA SER A 108 4.17 -0.12 -2.59
C SER A 108 2.81 -0.04 -1.92
N SER A 109 2.46 -1.07 -1.14
CA SER A 109 1.26 -1.08 -0.32
C SER A 109 1.54 -1.67 1.05
N SER A 110 0.91 -1.14 2.09
CA SER A 110 1.05 -1.64 3.45
C SER A 110 -0.25 -1.63 4.26
N VAL A 111 -0.30 -2.50 5.26
CA VAL A 111 -1.33 -2.52 6.31
C VAL A 111 -0.61 -2.59 7.66
N ALA A 112 -0.68 -1.51 8.43
CA ALA A 112 -0.16 -1.46 9.79
C ALA A 112 -1.27 -1.80 10.79
N ILE A 113 -0.98 -2.69 11.72
CA ILE A 113 -1.89 -3.10 12.80
C ILE A 113 -1.29 -2.63 14.10
N VAL A 114 -1.98 -1.68 14.73
CA VAL A 114 -1.64 -1.20 16.07
C VAL A 114 -2.42 -2.03 17.09
N PRO A 115 -1.75 -2.67 18.06
CA PRO A 115 -2.43 -3.47 19.07
C PRO A 115 -3.27 -2.58 19.98
N LYS A 116 -4.41 -3.11 20.46
CA LYS A 116 -5.28 -2.39 21.42
C LYS A 116 -4.59 -2.16 22.76
N ARG A 117 -3.69 -3.08 23.15
CA ARG A 117 -2.94 -3.02 24.39
C ARG A 117 -1.53 -2.51 24.12
N ARG A 118 -0.98 -1.74 25.07
CA ARG A 118 0.38 -1.18 24.98
C ARG A 118 1.48 -2.22 24.91
N ASP A 119 1.23 -3.41 25.47
CA ASP A 119 2.14 -4.56 25.49
C ASP A 119 1.95 -5.50 24.30
N GLY A 120 1.04 -5.18 23.36
CA GLY A 120 0.84 -6.01 22.17
C GLY A 120 1.91 -5.78 21.11
N LEU A 121 2.03 -6.75 20.20
CA LEU A 121 2.92 -6.67 19.05
C LEU A 121 2.28 -5.86 17.91
N ALA A 122 2.94 -4.78 17.48
CA ALA A 122 2.58 -4.07 16.26
C ALA A 122 3.02 -4.86 15.03
N GLN A 123 2.19 -4.89 13.99
CA GLN A 123 2.46 -5.63 12.76
C GLN A 123 2.48 -4.67 11.57
N PHE A 124 3.50 -4.79 10.72
CA PHE A 124 3.61 -4.01 9.49
C PHE A 124 3.62 -4.95 8.28
N TRP A 125 2.46 -5.15 7.67
CA TRP A 125 2.36 -5.94 6.46
C TRP A 125 2.70 -5.08 5.25
N TRP A 126 3.63 -5.52 4.42
CA TRP A 126 4.11 -4.74 3.29
C TRP A 126 4.29 -5.58 2.04
N THR A 127 4.04 -4.96 0.89
CA THR A 127 4.35 -5.51 -0.43
C THR A 127 4.87 -4.40 -1.34
N PRO A 128 5.95 -4.65 -2.12
CA PRO A 128 6.41 -3.72 -3.12
C PRO A 128 5.44 -3.69 -4.30
N LEU A 129 5.38 -2.54 -4.97
CA LEU A 129 4.58 -2.32 -6.16
C LEU A 129 3.08 -2.56 -5.96
N THR A 130 2.41 -2.99 -7.02
CA THR A 130 0.96 -3.16 -7.12
C THR A 130 0.53 -4.39 -6.33
N PRO A 131 -0.23 -4.26 -5.22
CA PRO A 131 -0.56 -5.36 -4.33
C PRO A 131 -1.39 -6.47 -4.99
N CYS A 132 -2.00 -6.21 -6.15
CA CYS A 132 -2.72 -7.23 -6.92
C CYS A 132 -1.81 -8.28 -7.53
N THR A 133 -0.53 -7.98 -7.73
CA THR A 133 0.52 -8.91 -8.19
C THR A 133 1.61 -9.09 -7.13
N GLY A 134 1.45 -8.50 -5.94
CA GLY A 134 2.40 -8.55 -4.83
C GLY A 134 1.98 -9.49 -3.70
N VAL A 135 2.90 -9.87 -2.80
CA VAL A 135 2.58 -10.62 -1.57
C VAL A 135 2.79 -9.74 -0.35
N TYR A 136 1.80 -9.69 0.56
CA TYR A 136 2.02 -9.01 1.84
C TYR A 136 2.84 -9.91 2.77
N VAL A 137 4.03 -9.44 3.13
CA VAL A 137 4.89 -10.05 4.13
C VAL A 137 4.82 -9.20 5.40
N PRO A 138 4.62 -9.80 6.59
CA PRO A 138 4.66 -9.05 7.84
C PRO A 138 6.11 -8.80 8.26
N PHE A 139 6.39 -7.56 8.60
CA PHE A 139 7.62 -7.12 9.25
C PHE A 139 7.27 -6.50 10.60
N PHE A 140 8.21 -6.52 11.54
CA PHE A 140 7.97 -6.10 12.91
C PHE A 140 8.94 -5.01 13.31
N VAL A 141 8.40 -3.86 13.73
CA VAL A 141 9.20 -2.71 14.21
C VAL A 141 9.93 -3.00 15.52
N ASN A 142 9.52 -4.07 16.22
CA ASN A 142 10.14 -4.55 17.46
C ASN A 142 11.25 -5.60 17.22
N GLY A 143 11.49 -6.00 15.96
CA GLY A 143 12.66 -6.79 15.59
C GLY A 143 13.93 -5.94 15.55
N THR A 144 15.08 -6.58 15.33
CA THR A 144 16.37 -5.86 15.22
C THR A 144 16.80 -5.63 13.78
N ARG A 145 16.22 -6.37 12.83
CA ARG A 145 16.63 -6.33 11.42
C ARG A 145 15.48 -6.70 10.49
N VAL A 146 15.68 -6.38 9.22
CA VAL A 146 14.86 -6.89 8.11
C VAL A 146 15.76 -7.73 7.20
N PRO A 147 15.19 -8.66 6.40
CA PRO A 147 15.96 -9.43 5.43
C PRO A 147 16.83 -8.53 4.55
N ALA A 148 18.07 -8.96 4.29
CA ALA A 148 19.03 -8.20 3.50
C ALA A 148 18.43 -7.80 2.14
N VAL A 149 17.72 -8.74 1.49
CA VAL A 149 17.04 -8.54 0.22
C VAL A 149 15.99 -7.42 0.25
N VAL A 150 15.39 -7.14 1.41
CA VAL A 150 14.41 -6.05 1.60
C VAL A 150 15.10 -4.69 1.82
N SER A 151 16.32 -4.70 2.34
CA SER A 151 17.10 -3.47 2.60
C SER A 151 17.79 -2.90 1.35
N VAL A 152 17.87 -3.67 0.26
CA VAL A 152 18.49 -3.25 -1.00
C VAL A 152 17.44 -2.62 -1.91
N ALA A 153 17.58 -1.32 -2.21
CA ALA A 153 16.64 -0.57 -3.05
C ALA A 153 17.03 -0.53 -4.55
N GLY A 154 18.23 -0.99 -4.91
CA GLY A 154 18.83 -0.86 -6.25
C GLY A 154 20.29 -0.45 -6.18
N ARG A 155 20.90 -0.12 -7.33
CA ARG A 155 22.33 0.21 -7.42
C ARG A 155 22.62 1.70 -7.17
N ARG A 156 21.62 2.56 -7.35
CA ARG A 156 21.81 4.02 -7.26
C ARG A 156 21.55 4.61 -5.87
N GLY A 157 21.15 3.78 -4.91
CA GLY A 157 21.13 4.11 -3.48
C GLY A 157 20.31 5.35 -3.08
N LYS A 158 20.35 5.69 -1.78
CA LYS A 158 19.67 6.84 -1.19
C LYS A 158 20.48 8.13 -1.42
N THR A 159 20.51 8.62 -2.65
CA THR A 159 21.06 9.96 -2.92
C THR A 159 19.96 11.01 -2.79
N VAL A 160 20.23 12.11 -2.08
CA VAL A 160 19.31 13.25 -2.00
C VAL A 160 19.46 14.07 -3.29
N THR A 161 18.85 13.59 -4.36
CA THR A 161 18.90 14.20 -5.69
C THR A 161 17.50 14.67 -6.09
N ARG A 162 17.40 15.85 -6.73
CA ARG A 162 16.12 16.32 -7.28
C ARG A 162 15.58 15.30 -8.29
N PRO A 163 14.27 15.00 -8.31
CA PRO A 163 13.68 14.03 -9.24
C PRO A 163 14.03 14.28 -10.71
N SER A 164 14.12 15.54 -11.14
CA SER A 164 14.50 15.90 -12.52
C SER A 164 15.96 15.61 -12.90
N ARG A 165 16.80 15.25 -11.92
CA ARG A 165 18.23 14.98 -12.09
C ARG A 165 18.62 13.56 -11.66
N ILE A 166 17.65 12.77 -11.20
CA ILE A 166 17.90 11.37 -10.84
C ILE A 166 18.14 10.59 -12.13
N LYS A 167 19.22 9.79 -12.17
CA LYS A 167 19.40 8.80 -13.24
C LYS A 167 18.51 7.60 -12.93
N GLN A 168 17.98 6.96 -13.97
CA GLN A 168 17.24 5.71 -13.82
C GLN A 168 18.14 4.67 -13.12
N ASP A 169 17.57 3.97 -12.15
CA ASP A 169 18.25 2.87 -11.46
C ASP A 169 18.10 1.58 -12.28
N GLU A 170 18.96 0.61 -12.00
CA GLU A 170 19.04 -0.65 -12.70
C GLU A 170 18.49 -1.79 -11.85
N TYR A 171 18.02 -2.83 -12.55
CA TYR A 171 17.59 -4.07 -11.92
C TYR A 171 18.67 -4.64 -10.99
N SER A 172 18.24 -5.19 -9.86
CA SER A 172 19.07 -5.92 -8.91
C SER A 172 18.35 -7.19 -8.45
N GLN A 173 18.93 -8.35 -8.75
CA GLN A 173 18.41 -9.65 -8.29
C GLN A 173 18.43 -9.79 -6.76
N ASP A 174 19.30 -9.04 -6.08
CA ASP A 174 19.44 -9.03 -4.62
C ASP A 174 18.45 -8.08 -3.94
N SER A 175 17.53 -7.48 -4.70
CA SER A 175 16.52 -6.55 -4.20
C SER A 175 15.12 -7.11 -4.33
N TYR A 176 14.43 -7.19 -3.21
CA TYR A 176 13.06 -7.67 -3.12
C TYR A 176 12.11 -6.80 -3.95
N TRP A 177 12.34 -5.49 -3.99
CA TRP A 177 11.55 -4.58 -4.81
C TRP A 177 11.74 -4.87 -6.31
N TRP A 178 12.98 -5.05 -6.76
CA TRP A 178 13.29 -5.32 -8.18
C TRP A 178 12.82 -6.70 -8.64
N LEU A 179 12.90 -7.72 -7.78
CA LEU A 179 12.31 -9.03 -8.06
C LEU A 179 10.79 -8.94 -8.29
N PHE A 180 10.09 -8.13 -7.49
CA PHE A 180 8.65 -7.89 -7.70
C PHE A 180 8.36 -6.98 -8.90
N ARG A 181 9.29 -6.09 -9.27
CA ARG A 181 9.19 -5.30 -10.50
C ARG A 181 9.23 -6.19 -11.72
N GLU A 182 10.21 -7.08 -11.77
CA GLU A 182 10.36 -8.07 -12.83
C GLU A 182 9.14 -9.01 -12.89
N LEU A 183 8.67 -9.50 -11.74
CA LEU A 183 7.45 -10.30 -11.68
C LEU A 183 6.23 -9.55 -12.23
N ALA A 184 6.06 -8.27 -11.89
CA ALA A 184 4.95 -7.46 -12.39
C ALA A 184 5.01 -7.31 -13.92
N ASP A 185 6.21 -7.11 -14.48
CA ASP A 185 6.42 -7.02 -15.92
C ASP A 185 6.19 -8.37 -16.62
N ILE A 186 6.62 -9.49 -16.01
CA ILE A 186 6.29 -10.84 -16.49
C ILE A 186 4.78 -11.07 -16.46
N VAL A 187 4.08 -10.68 -15.40
CA VAL A 187 2.61 -10.85 -15.32
C VAL A 187 1.90 -10.05 -16.40
N LYS A 188 2.31 -8.79 -16.62
CA LYS A 188 1.74 -7.94 -17.66
C LYS A 188 2.10 -8.43 -19.08
N ARG A 189 3.32 -8.93 -19.28
CA ARG A 189 3.98 -9.23 -20.57
C ARG A 189 4.36 -8.00 -21.39
N ASP A 190 3.46 -7.05 -21.54
CA ASP A 190 3.65 -5.84 -22.33
C ASP A 190 2.87 -4.65 -21.74
N GLU A 191 2.98 -3.48 -22.37
CA GLU A 191 2.39 -2.23 -21.89
C GLU A 191 0.86 -2.26 -21.78
N VAL A 192 0.20 -3.08 -22.61
CA VAL A 192 -1.25 -3.27 -22.61
C VAL A 192 -1.70 -4.44 -21.72
N GLY A 193 -0.76 -5.12 -21.05
CA GLY A 193 -1.05 -6.19 -20.12
C GLY A 193 -1.63 -7.44 -20.78
N SER A 194 -1.21 -7.80 -22.00
CA SER A 194 -1.83 -8.86 -22.82
C SER A 194 -1.90 -10.24 -22.15
N ALA A 195 -1.01 -10.51 -21.19
CA ALA A 195 -1.01 -11.77 -20.43
C ALA A 195 -1.56 -11.63 -19.00
N TYR A 196 -1.98 -10.44 -18.59
CA TYR A 196 -2.32 -10.15 -17.20
C TYR A 196 -3.44 -11.06 -16.67
N ASN A 197 -4.57 -11.11 -17.38
CA ASN A 197 -5.73 -11.92 -16.97
C ASN A 197 -5.43 -13.43 -16.94
N LEU A 198 -4.42 -13.89 -17.69
CA LEU A 198 -3.96 -15.28 -17.68
C LEU A 198 -3.00 -15.55 -16.51
N ARG A 199 -2.02 -14.66 -16.29
CA ARG A 199 -0.90 -14.88 -15.36
C ARG A 199 -1.20 -14.45 -13.94
N GLN A 200 -1.94 -13.36 -13.75
CA GLN A 200 -2.23 -12.81 -12.43
C GLN A 200 -2.96 -13.80 -11.50
N PRO A 201 -3.96 -14.60 -11.97
CA PRO A 201 -4.60 -15.59 -11.11
C PRO A 201 -3.63 -16.66 -10.59
N ALA A 202 -2.61 -17.04 -11.37
CA ALA A 202 -1.59 -17.99 -10.93
C ALA A 202 -0.72 -17.40 -9.82
N VAL A 203 -0.29 -16.13 -9.98
CA VAL A 203 0.42 -15.39 -8.94
C VAL A 203 -0.42 -15.28 -7.68
N ARG A 204 -1.72 -14.95 -7.79
CA ARG A 204 -2.59 -14.86 -6.61
C ARG A 204 -2.76 -16.18 -5.88
N ARG A 205 -2.90 -17.30 -6.59
CA ARG A 205 -2.97 -18.62 -5.94
C ARG A 205 -1.71 -18.93 -5.14
N ALA A 206 -0.52 -18.53 -5.61
CA ALA A 206 0.71 -18.69 -4.86
C ALA A 206 0.78 -17.76 -3.64
N PHE A 207 0.51 -16.48 -3.85
CA PHE A 207 0.68 -15.45 -2.82
C PHE A 207 -0.40 -15.47 -1.74
N ASP A 208 -1.64 -15.82 -2.09
CA ASP A 208 -2.71 -16.03 -1.10
C ASP A 208 -2.40 -17.20 -0.17
N ARG A 209 -1.71 -18.24 -0.66
CA ARG A 209 -1.25 -19.36 0.18
C ARG A 209 -0.13 -18.92 1.13
N LEU A 210 0.82 -18.10 0.65
CA LEU A 210 1.86 -17.51 1.49
C LEU A 210 1.28 -16.61 2.58
N GLU A 211 0.41 -15.66 2.21
CA GLU A 211 -0.25 -14.75 3.15
C GLU A 211 -1.06 -15.49 4.21
N LYS A 212 -1.77 -16.57 3.83
CA LYS A 212 -2.47 -17.44 4.80
C LYS A 212 -1.50 -18.11 5.78
N ARG A 213 -0.35 -18.60 5.29
CA ARG A 213 0.68 -19.20 6.15
C ARG A 213 1.27 -18.19 7.13
N PHE A 214 1.56 -16.97 6.67
CA PHE A 214 2.03 -15.90 7.54
C PHE A 214 0.99 -15.56 8.61
N ALA A 215 -0.27 -15.35 8.21
CA ALA A 215 -1.35 -15.01 9.12
C ALA A 215 -1.58 -16.09 10.19
N ALA A 216 -1.46 -17.37 9.82
CA ALA A 216 -1.63 -18.49 10.75
C ALA A 216 -0.50 -18.57 11.79
N ARG A 217 0.72 -18.13 11.47
CA ARG A 217 1.89 -18.18 12.37
C ARG A 217 1.99 -16.98 13.32
N ILE A 218 1.38 -15.84 12.98
CA ILE A 218 1.51 -14.59 13.74
C ILE A 218 1.01 -14.69 15.18
N GLY A 219 -0.06 -15.45 15.43
CA GLY A 219 -0.59 -15.62 16.80
C GLY A 219 0.47 -16.18 17.75
N LYS A 220 1.05 -17.33 17.38
CA LYS A 220 2.11 -18.00 18.14
C LYS A 220 3.34 -17.11 18.32
N VAL A 221 3.76 -16.41 17.27
CA VAL A 221 4.93 -15.52 17.31
C VAL A 221 4.67 -14.32 18.23
N SER A 222 3.45 -13.80 18.24
CA SER A 222 3.05 -12.71 19.13
C SER A 222 3.04 -13.17 20.59
N GLU A 223 2.51 -14.37 20.88
CA GLU A 223 2.50 -14.97 22.22
C GLU A 223 3.94 -15.17 22.74
N GLN A 224 4.80 -15.81 21.95
CA GLN A 224 6.20 -16.02 22.30
C GLN A 224 6.95 -14.70 22.54
N TRP A 225 6.70 -13.69 21.70
CA TRP A 225 7.31 -12.36 21.87
C TRP A 225 6.86 -11.70 23.18
N VAL A 226 5.57 -11.76 23.52
CA VAL A 226 5.03 -11.20 24.78
C VAL A 226 5.60 -11.93 25.99
N GLU A 227 5.66 -13.27 25.96
CA GLU A 227 6.23 -14.07 27.05
C GLU A 227 7.69 -13.69 27.33
N LEU A 228 8.53 -13.64 26.29
CA LEU A 228 9.94 -13.26 26.41
C LEU A 228 10.11 -11.82 26.89
N ARG A 229 9.29 -10.88 26.40
CA ARG A 229 9.27 -9.49 26.87
C ARG A 229 8.93 -9.40 28.35
N ASN A 230 7.89 -10.11 28.80
CA ASN A 230 7.45 -10.10 30.20
C ASN A 230 8.47 -10.75 31.14
N ALA A 231 9.26 -11.70 30.65
CA ALA A 231 10.38 -12.31 31.37
C ALA A 231 11.67 -11.45 31.36
N GLY A 232 11.68 -10.28 30.70
CA GLY A 232 12.85 -9.41 30.60
C GLY A 232 13.89 -9.85 29.56
N HIS A 233 13.57 -10.81 28.70
CA HIS A 233 14.46 -11.34 27.65
C HIS A 233 14.32 -10.56 26.33
N GLU A 234 14.63 -9.27 26.35
CA GLU A 234 14.38 -8.37 25.21
C GLU A 234 15.06 -8.81 23.90
N ARG A 235 16.30 -9.29 23.99
CA ARG A 235 17.05 -9.77 22.81
C ARG A 235 16.41 -11.01 22.19
N ALA A 236 16.10 -12.01 23.00
CA ALA A 236 15.45 -13.23 22.54
C ALA A 236 14.06 -12.93 21.95
N ALA A 237 13.32 -11.98 22.54
CA ALA A 237 12.05 -11.54 21.99
C ALA A 237 12.23 -10.96 20.57
N ALA A 238 13.20 -10.08 20.36
CA ALA A 238 13.46 -9.52 19.04
C ALA A 238 13.93 -10.57 18.02
N GLU A 239 14.75 -11.55 18.44
CA GLU A 239 15.22 -12.65 17.60
C GLU A 239 14.06 -13.50 17.05
N VAL A 240 13.02 -13.78 17.86
CA VAL A 240 11.80 -14.48 17.39
C VAL A 240 11.10 -13.75 16.24
N LEU A 241 11.12 -12.40 16.23
CA LEU A 241 10.52 -11.60 15.17
C LEU A 241 11.39 -11.55 13.91
N ASP A 242 12.71 -11.50 14.09
CA ASP A 242 13.67 -11.52 13.00
C ASP A 242 13.59 -12.88 12.27
N GLU A 243 13.56 -14.00 12.99
CA GLU A 243 13.40 -15.35 12.43
C GLU A 243 12.07 -15.56 11.69
N PHE A 244 11.01 -14.82 12.04
CA PHE A 244 9.77 -14.89 11.28
C PHE A 244 9.95 -14.36 9.86
N SER A 245 10.71 -13.27 9.74
CA SER A 245 10.81 -12.47 8.53
C SER A 245 11.91 -12.96 7.58
N HIS A 246 12.85 -13.79 8.07
CA HIS A 246 13.97 -14.39 7.35
C HIS A 246 13.70 -15.85 6.93
#